data_AF-A0A6G2DWU7-F1
#
_entry.id   AF-A0A6G2DWU7-F1
#
_cell.length_a   1.000
_cell.length_b   1.000
_cell.length_c   1.000
_cell.angle_alpha   90.00
_cell.angle_beta   90.00
_cell.angle_gamma   90.00
#
_symmetry.space_group_name_H-M   'P 1'
#
loop_
_entity.id
_entity.type
_entity.pdbx_description
1 polymer ?
#
loop_
_entity_poly.entity_id
_entity_poly.type
_entity_poly.pdbx_seq_one_letter_code
_entity_poly.pdbx_strand_id
1 'polypeptide(L)'
;EPLFNKSGVDTIFYHIRQADYAGFFIGEVTYTLDLSAIIIDLSPEAHEFLANIRQDTNWNKTKSIASKVGSFSLNVLKDISIEVISKVISDQLNK
;
A
#
# COMPACT_ATOMS: atom_id res chain seq x y z
N GLU A 1 1.38 -13.40 17.25
CA GLU A 1 2.29 -12.25 17.45
C GLU A 1 1.93 -11.14 16.49
N PRO A 2 2.11 -9.86 16.87
CA PRO A 2 2.05 -8.76 15.91
C PRO A 2 3.04 -9.00 14.77
N LEU A 3 2.68 -8.67 13.52
CA LEU A 3 3.57 -8.81 12.35
C LEU A 3 4.93 -8.13 12.55
N PHE A 4 4.99 -7.12 13.43
CA PHE A 4 6.20 -6.43 13.87
C PHE A 4 7.27 -7.36 14.47
N ASN A 5 6.91 -8.44 15.17
CA ASN A 5 7.91 -9.38 15.72
C ASN A 5 8.57 -10.27 14.64
N LYS A 6 8.02 -10.28 13.43
CA LYS A 6 8.49 -11.15 12.34
C LYS A 6 9.46 -10.44 11.38
N SER A 7 9.53 -9.11 11.44
CA SER A 7 10.36 -8.28 10.56
C SER A 7 11.30 -7.43 11.42
N GLY A 8 12.60 -7.46 11.11
CA GLY A 8 13.58 -6.63 11.83
C GLY A 8 13.28 -5.13 11.72
N VAL A 9 13.80 -4.34 12.67
CA VAL A 9 13.62 -2.88 12.72
C VAL A 9 13.99 -2.23 11.39
N ASP A 10 15.10 -2.63 10.78
CA ASP A 10 15.55 -2.11 9.48
C ASP A 10 14.52 -2.29 8.36
N THR A 11 13.83 -3.44 8.36
CA THR A 11 12.78 -3.74 7.38
C THR A 11 11.58 -2.82 7.57
N ILE A 12 11.18 -2.54 8.81
CA ILE A 12 10.06 -1.61 9.08
C ILE A 12 10.43 -0.20 8.59
N PHE A 13 11.61 0.30 8.97
CA PHE A 13 12.09 1.60 8.53
C PHE A 13 12.23 1.71 7.02
N TYR A 14 12.64 0.65 6.35
CA TYR A 14 12.65 0.58 4.89
C TYR A 14 11.25 0.80 4.30
N HIS A 15 10.23 0.09 4.80
CA HIS A 15 8.87 0.24 4.29
C HIS A 15 8.26 1.61 4.60
N ILE A 16 8.57 2.20 5.77
CA ILE A 16 8.17 3.58 6.08
C ILE A 16 8.76 4.54 5.06
N ARG A 17 10.06 4.46 4.74
CA ARG A 17 10.68 5.31 3.70
C ARG A 17 10.04 5.11 2.33
N GLN A 18 9.74 3.87 1.95
CA GLN A 18 9.09 3.60 0.65
C GLN A 18 7.68 4.19 0.58
N ALA A 19 6.91 4.15 1.67
CA ALA A 19 5.59 4.77 1.75
C ALA A 19 5.68 6.32 1.75
N ASP A 20 6.67 6.88 2.45
CA ASP A 20 6.94 8.32 2.47
C ASP A 20 7.29 8.83 1.05
N TYR A 21 8.22 8.17 0.37
CA TYR A 21 8.57 8.49 -1.03
C TYR A 21 7.42 8.30 -2.02
N ALA A 22 6.43 7.48 -1.68
CA ALA A 22 5.22 7.30 -2.47
C ALA A 22 4.13 8.35 -2.16
N GLY A 23 4.35 9.26 -1.20
CA GLY A 23 3.37 10.28 -0.79
C GLY A 23 2.22 9.71 0.04
N PHE A 24 2.43 8.59 0.73
CA PHE A 24 1.36 7.89 1.46
C PHE A 24 1.10 8.45 2.86
N PHE A 25 1.88 9.43 3.30
CA PHE A 25 1.72 10.09 4.58
C PHE A 25 1.35 11.56 4.41
N ILE A 26 0.64 12.10 5.39
CA ILE A 26 0.42 13.54 5.51
C ILE A 26 1.64 14.16 6.19
N GLY A 27 2.25 15.14 5.54
CA GLY A 27 3.46 15.79 6.03
C GLY A 27 4.70 14.91 5.91
N GLU A 28 5.79 15.32 6.55
CA GLU A 28 7.06 14.58 6.53
C GLU A 28 7.14 13.56 7.67
N VAL A 29 7.74 12.40 7.40
CA VAL A 29 8.06 11.42 8.46
C VAL A 29 9.23 11.95 9.29
N THR A 30 9.04 12.06 10.61
CA THR A 30 10.12 12.45 11.53
C THR A 30 10.81 11.21 12.07
N TYR A 31 12.13 11.14 11.90
CA TYR A 31 12.98 10.08 12.45
C TYR A 31 13.74 10.58 13.67
N THR A 32 13.71 9.82 14.76
CA THR A 32 14.30 10.20 16.04
C THR A 32 15.57 9.38 16.36
N LEU A 33 16.38 9.88 17.30
CA LEU A 33 17.63 9.24 17.71
C LEU A 33 17.43 7.91 18.44
N ASP A 34 16.27 7.66 19.03
CA ASP A 34 15.88 6.42 19.71
C ASP A 34 15.30 5.36 18.76
N LEU A 35 15.60 5.45 17.45
CA LEU A 35 15.13 4.52 16.43
C LEU A 35 13.60 4.45 16.36
N SER A 36 12.94 5.61 16.47
CA SER A 36 11.50 5.74 16.25
C SER A 36 11.20 6.54 14.98
N ALA A 37 10.00 6.35 14.44
CA ALA A 37 9.46 7.12 13.33
C ALA A 37 8.08 7.65 13.74
N ILE A 38 7.86 8.95 13.56
CA ILE A 38 6.59 9.61 13.83
C ILE A 38 5.91 9.88 12.50
N ILE A 39 4.72 9.31 12.34
CA ILE A 39 3.84 9.47 11.18
C ILE A 39 2.55 10.11 11.69
N ILE A 40 2.14 11.23 11.09
CA ILE A 40 0.96 11.97 11.53
C ILE A 40 -0.31 11.20 11.15
N ASP A 41 -0.46 10.92 9.86
CA ASP A 41 -1.60 10.18 9.31
C ASP A 41 -1.28 9.66 7.90
N LEU A 42 -2.14 8.81 7.36
CA LEU A 42 -2.14 8.42 5.96
C LEU A 42 -2.70 9.53 5.07
N SER A 43 -2.14 9.68 3.87
CA SER A 43 -2.73 10.58 2.87
C SER A 43 -4.08 10.04 2.36
N PRO A 44 -4.96 10.89 1.81
CA PRO A 44 -6.21 10.43 1.19
C PRO A 44 -5.99 9.36 0.12
N GLU A 45 -4.90 9.47 -0.65
CA GLU A 45 -4.50 8.49 -1.66
C GLU A 45 -4.11 7.14 -1.03
N ALA A 46 -3.40 7.15 0.09
CA ALA A 46 -3.10 5.92 0.82
C ALA A 46 -4.37 5.26 1.40
N HIS A 47 -5.31 6.06 1.90
CA HIS A 47 -6.62 5.56 2.33
C HIS A 47 -7.40 4.93 1.17
N GLU A 48 -7.41 5.56 0.00
CA GLU A 48 -8.03 5.03 -1.21
C GLU A 48 -7.40 3.69 -1.63
N PHE A 49 -6.07 3.64 -1.69
CA PHE A 49 -5.35 2.41 -2.00
C PHE A 49 -5.74 1.26 -1.06
N LEU A 50 -5.69 1.51 0.26
CA LEU A 50 -6.09 0.51 1.26
C LEU A 50 -7.55 0.08 1.10
N ALA A 51 -8.46 1.01 0.76
CA ALA A 51 -9.85 0.69 0.50
C ALA A 51 -10.00 -0.21 -0.74
N ASN A 52 -9.27 0.07 -1.83
CA ASN A 52 -9.29 -0.71 -3.07
C ASN A 52 -8.84 -2.16 -2.85
N ILE A 53 -7.82 -2.39 -2.01
CA ILE A 53 -7.28 -3.72 -1.72
C ILE A 53 -7.87 -4.39 -0.47
N ARG A 54 -8.83 -3.78 0.23
CA ARG A 54 -9.35 -4.29 1.51
C ARG A 54 -10.05 -5.65 1.38
N GLN A 55 -10.70 -5.89 0.26
CA GLN A 55 -11.38 -7.15 -0.02
C GLN A 55 -10.39 -8.18 -0.59
N ASP A 56 -10.37 -9.39 -0.04
CA ASP A 56 -9.46 -10.47 -0.46
C ASP A 56 -9.55 -10.75 -1.96
N THR A 57 -10.75 -10.67 -2.54
CA THR A 57 -10.98 -10.85 -3.98
C THR A 57 -10.22 -9.82 -4.82
N ASN A 58 -10.22 -8.55 -4.39
CA ASN A 58 -9.51 -7.47 -5.07
C ASN A 58 -7.99 -7.57 -4.84
N TRP A 59 -7.57 -7.87 -3.61
CA TRP A 59 -6.16 -8.05 -3.29
C TRP A 59 -5.52 -9.22 -4.05
N ASN A 60 -6.21 -10.35 -4.13
CA ASN A 60 -5.70 -11.52 -4.84
C ASN A 60 -5.58 -11.27 -6.35
N LYS A 61 -6.54 -10.54 -6.96
CA LYS A 61 -6.42 -10.09 -8.36
C LYS A 61 -5.24 -9.13 -8.55
N THR A 62 -5.11 -8.15 -7.66
CA THR A 62 -4.00 -7.17 -7.68
C THR A 62 -2.65 -7.89 -7.65
N LYS A 63 -2.44 -8.80 -6.69
CA LYS A 63 -1.22 -9.63 -6.60
C LYS A 63 -0.98 -10.47 -7.86
N SER A 64 -2.04 -11.06 -8.43
CA SER A 64 -1.91 -11.88 -9.63
C SER A 64 -1.41 -11.06 -10.82
N ILE A 65 -1.93 -9.84 -10.99
CA ILE A 65 -1.48 -8.93 -12.05
C ILE A 65 -0.06 -8.43 -11.76
N ALA A 66 0.24 -8.01 -10.53
CA ALA A 66 1.57 -7.57 -10.12
C ALA A 66 2.65 -8.63 -10.39
N SER A 67 2.34 -9.90 -10.10
CA SER A 67 3.20 -11.04 -10.43
C SER A 67 3.46 -11.18 -11.92
N LYS A 68 2.43 -11.01 -12.77
CA LYS A 68 2.57 -11.05 -14.24
C LYS A 68 3.38 -9.87 -14.78
N VAL A 69 3.23 -8.69 -14.18
CA VAL A 69 4.01 -7.48 -14.51
C VAL A 69 5.46 -7.61 -14.01
N GLY A 70 5.72 -8.45 -13.01
CA GLY A 70 7.04 -8.64 -12.42
C GLY A 70 7.45 -7.53 -11.46
N SER A 71 6.50 -6.75 -10.94
CA SER A 71 6.77 -5.66 -10.01
C SER A 71 5.75 -5.61 -8.88
N PHE A 72 6.26 -5.41 -7.67
CA PHE A 72 5.49 -5.30 -6.43
C PHE A 72 5.80 -3.98 -5.70
N SER A 73 6.31 -2.96 -6.40
CA SER A 73 6.49 -1.64 -5.79
C SER A 73 5.13 -1.06 -5.36
N LEU A 74 5.13 -0.25 -4.30
CA LEU A 74 3.92 0.37 -3.76
C LEU A 74 3.11 1.12 -4.83
N ASN A 75 3.78 1.91 -5.67
CA ASN A 75 3.14 2.62 -6.77
C ASN A 75 2.50 1.67 -7.78
N VAL A 76 3.18 0.60 -8.19
CA VAL A 76 2.62 -0.39 -9.12
C VAL A 76 1.42 -1.11 -8.50
N LEU A 77 1.49 -1.47 -7.22
CA LEU A 77 0.36 -2.10 -6.52
C LEU A 77 -0.84 -1.16 -6.43
N LYS A 78 -0.62 0.13 -6.17
CA LYS A 78 -1.65 1.17 -6.19
C LYS A 78 -2.30 1.27 -7.57
N ASP A 79 -1.51 1.45 -8.62
CA ASP A 79 -2.00 1.61 -9.99
C ASP A 79 -2.81 0.38 -10.44
N ILE A 80 -2.31 -0.83 -10.16
CA ILE A 80 -3.04 -2.07 -10.46
C ILE A 80 -4.36 -2.14 -9.69
N SER A 81 -4.38 -1.72 -8.42
CA SER A 81 -5.60 -1.78 -7.61
C SER A 81 -6.72 -0.88 -8.17
N ILE A 82 -6.36 0.28 -8.74
CA ILE A 82 -7.28 1.20 -9.41
C ILE A 82 -7.92 0.52 -10.63
N GLU A 83 -7.10 -0.15 -11.44
CA GLU A 83 -7.58 -0.92 -12.61
C GLU A 83 -8.48 -2.08 -12.21
N VAL A 84 -8.13 -2.80 -11.13
CA VAL A 84 -8.96 -3.89 -10.59
C VAL A 84 -10.34 -3.37 -10.18
N ILE A 85 -10.41 -2.26 -9.45
CA ILE A 85 -11.68 -1.66 -9.02
C ILE A 85 -12.49 -1.15 -10.21
N SER A 86 -11.84 -0.47 -11.16
CA SER A 86 -12.48 0.02 -12.39
C SER A 86 -13.14 -1.13 -13.18
N LYS A 87 -12.47 -2.28 -13.25
CA LYS A 87 -13.03 -3.49 -13.85
C LYS A 87 -14.23 -4.02 -13.07
N VAL A 88 -14.15 -4.07 -11.73
CA VAL A 88 -15.26 -4.51 -10.88
C VAL A 88 -16.48 -3.60 -11.06
N ILE A 89 -16.30 -2.29 -11.11
CA ILE A 89 -17.38 -1.32 -11.37
C ILE A 89 -18.03 -1.62 -12.73
N SER A 90 -17.22 -1.73 -13.79
CA SER A 90 -17.69 -2.03 -15.14
C SER A 90 -18.49 -3.34 -15.19
N ASP A 91 -18.04 -4.38 -14.50
CA ASP A 91 -18.73 -5.67 -14.44
C ASP A 91 -20.05 -5.61 -13.66
N GLN A 92 -20.25 -4.66 -12.75
CA GLN A 92 -21.54 -4.47 -12.07
C GLN A 92 -22.51 -3.61 -12.88
N LEU A 93 -22.01 -2.63 -13.66
CA LEU A 93 -22.85 -1.77 -14.49
C LEU A 93 -23.35 -2.46 -15.76
N ASN A 94 -22.63 -3.46 -16.25
CA ASN A 94 -23.02 -4.26 -17.43
C ASN A 94 -23.80 -5.53 -17.09
N LYS A 95 -24.21 -5.69 -15.82
CA LYS A 95 -25.17 -6.73 -15.40
C LYS A 95 -26.59 -6.21 -15.55
#